data_AF-K3WXZ9-F1
#
_entry.id   AF-K3WXZ9-F1
#
_cell.length_a   1.000
_cell.length_b   1.000
_cell.length_c   1.000
_cell.angle_alpha   90.00
_cell.angle_beta   90.00
_cell.angle_gamma   90.00
#
_symmetry.space_group_name_H-M   'P 1'
#
loop_
_entity.id
_entity.type
_entity.pdbx_description
1 polymer ?
#
loop_
_entity_poly.entity_id
_entity_poly.type
_entity_poly.pdbx_seq_one_letter_code
_entity_poly.pdbx_strand_id
1 'polypeptide(L)'
;MIVTLREKTKLTKLKDTLQAHAKSSQKEVLGALSKADQGSFSESESFWVTNQVVVRAVSSKLVAKLKTLPSVADMSPERVHAIIASVFQSNDSTAIAVTNNKPTTSPAPTTPVSWGVSTVKAPEIWSTGKTGASIVVETIDTGKAIKPYDSAGHGIHVMGIIAGAYGVEVAPDTQ
;
A
#
# COMPACT_ATOMS: atom_id res chain seq x y z
N MET A 1 30.72 24.54 -26.22
CA MET A 1 30.60 23.39 -25.29
C MET A 1 29.24 23.47 -24.63
N ILE A 2 28.34 22.53 -24.92
CA ILE A 2 27.00 22.48 -24.31
C ILE A 2 27.04 21.39 -23.24
N VAL A 3 26.81 21.78 -21.99
CA VAL A 3 26.69 20.84 -20.86
C VAL A 3 25.21 20.69 -20.55
N THR A 4 24.67 19.50 -20.84
CA THR A 4 23.29 19.13 -20.48
C THR A 4 23.31 18.35 -19.17
N LEU A 5 22.67 18.89 -18.14
CA LEU A 5 22.59 18.26 -16.80
C LEU A 5 21.43 17.25 -16.75
N ARG A 6 21.62 16.13 -16.03
CA ARG A 6 20.63 15.06 -15.89
C ARG A 6 19.40 15.48 -15.08
N GLU A 7 18.21 15.20 -15.60
CA GLU A 7 16.90 15.48 -15.00
C GLU A 7 16.47 14.43 -13.94
N LYS A 8 17.36 14.08 -13.00
CA LYS A 8 17.02 13.27 -11.80
C LYS A 8 16.51 14.12 -10.63
N THR A 9 16.33 15.42 -10.83
CA THR A 9 16.23 16.42 -9.76
C THR A 9 14.81 16.83 -9.39
N LYS A 10 13.80 16.72 -10.28
CA LYS A 10 12.46 17.26 -10.01
C LYS A 10 11.71 16.51 -8.91
N LEU A 11 11.68 15.17 -8.97
CA LEU A 11 10.98 14.34 -7.98
C LEU A 11 11.66 14.42 -6.61
N THR A 12 12.99 14.34 -6.58
CA THR A 12 13.76 14.52 -5.34
C THR A 12 13.54 15.91 -4.76
N LYS A 13 13.60 16.96 -5.58
CA LYS A 13 13.33 18.33 -5.14
C LYS A 13 11.90 18.49 -4.61
N LEU A 14 10.91 17.90 -5.27
CA LEU A 14 9.52 17.91 -4.82
C LEU A 14 9.37 17.22 -3.47
N LYS A 15 9.92 16.01 -3.33
CA LYS A 15 9.94 15.28 -2.06
C LYS A 15 10.58 16.10 -0.95
N ASP A 16 11.78 16.63 -1.18
CA ASP A 16 12.51 17.41 -0.19
C ASP A 16 11.73 18.68 0.18
N THR A 17 11.09 19.32 -0.79
CA THR A 17 10.23 20.51 -0.57
C THR A 17 9.03 20.17 0.29
N LEU A 18 8.32 19.07 0.01
CA LEU A 18 7.16 18.63 0.79
C LEU A 18 7.58 18.22 2.22
N GLN A 19 8.70 17.53 2.36
CA GLN A 19 9.25 17.15 3.67
C GLN A 19 9.66 18.38 4.48
N ALA A 20 10.32 19.35 3.86
CA ALA A 20 10.69 20.61 4.52
C ALA A 20 9.45 21.42 4.91
N HIS A 21 8.47 21.52 4.00
CA HIS A 21 7.21 22.20 4.27
C HIS A 21 6.49 21.57 5.45
N ALA A 22 6.28 20.25 5.46
CA ALA A 22 5.63 19.53 6.54
C ALA A 22 6.35 19.73 7.88
N LYS A 23 7.68 19.61 7.93
CA LYS A 23 8.46 19.88 9.14
C LYS A 23 8.25 21.30 9.68
N SER A 24 8.18 22.28 8.78
CA SER A 24 7.98 23.68 9.17
C SER A 24 6.56 23.96 9.62
N SER A 25 5.55 23.52 8.85
CA SER A 25 4.13 23.80 9.14
C SER A 25 3.61 23.03 10.34
N GLN A 26 4.12 21.83 10.60
CA GLN A 26 3.69 21.00 11.72
C GLN A 26 4.40 21.32 13.04
N LYS A 27 5.39 22.22 13.02
CA LYS A 27 6.23 22.54 14.19
C LYS A 27 5.40 22.96 15.41
N GLU A 28 4.36 23.76 15.21
CA GLU A 28 3.51 24.23 16.30
C GLU A 28 2.72 23.07 16.96
N VAL A 29 2.08 22.24 16.14
CA VAL A 29 1.34 21.04 16.59
C VAL A 29 2.27 20.07 17.30
N LEU A 30 3.41 19.71 16.70
CA LEU A 30 4.38 18.79 17.31
C LEU A 30 4.97 19.36 18.61
N GLY A 31 5.21 20.67 18.66
CA GLY A 31 5.61 21.37 19.88
C GLY A 31 4.54 21.29 20.97
N ALA A 32 3.26 21.44 20.63
CA ALA A 32 2.16 21.30 21.58
C ALA A 32 2.02 19.86 22.12
N LEU A 33 2.19 18.85 21.26
CA LEU A 33 2.18 17.43 21.65
C LEU A 33 3.34 17.08 22.58
N SER A 34 4.54 17.60 22.32
CA SER A 34 5.72 17.36 23.17
C SER A 34 5.58 17.91 24.61
N LYS A 35 4.66 18.85 24.82
CA LYS A 35 4.37 19.51 26.10
C LYS A 35 3.04 19.05 26.70
N ALA A 36 2.39 18.04 26.13
CA ALA A 36 1.12 17.56 26.63
C ALA A 36 1.30 16.74 27.92
N ASP A 37 0.26 16.73 28.76
CA ASP A 37 0.25 15.96 30.00
C ASP A 37 0.38 14.46 29.68
N GLN A 38 1.12 13.70 30.49
CA GLN A 38 1.30 12.26 30.31
C GLN A 38 -0.07 11.55 30.24
N GLY A 39 -0.23 10.65 29.26
CA GLY A 39 -1.49 9.94 29.03
C GLY A 39 -2.55 10.74 28.24
N SER A 40 -2.23 11.96 27.80
CA SER A 40 -3.16 12.74 26.95
C SER A 40 -3.27 12.23 25.51
N PHE A 41 -2.36 11.37 25.07
CA PHE A 41 -2.36 10.66 23.80
C PHE A 41 -1.42 9.44 23.91
N SER A 42 -1.55 8.45 23.02
CA SER A 42 -0.69 7.26 23.02
C SER A 42 0.46 7.34 22.00
N GLU A 43 0.19 7.92 20.83
CA GLU A 43 1.17 8.04 19.75
C GLU A 43 0.80 9.18 18.80
N SER A 44 1.80 9.66 18.07
CA SER A 44 1.62 10.65 17.00
C SER A 44 2.52 10.33 15.81
N GLU A 45 2.00 10.48 14.60
CA GLU A 45 2.72 10.25 13.35
C GLU A 45 2.55 11.42 12.37
N SER A 46 3.62 11.77 11.66
CA SER A 46 3.66 12.87 10.69
C SER A 46 3.70 12.33 9.26
N PHE A 47 2.77 12.81 8.43
CA PHE A 47 2.67 12.50 7.01
C PHE A 47 3.00 13.74 6.17
N TRP A 48 4.12 13.68 5.43
CA TRP A 48 4.63 14.81 4.66
C TRP A 48 3.91 15.03 3.32
N VAL A 49 3.35 13.97 2.72
CA VAL A 49 2.65 14.06 1.43
C VAL A 49 1.35 14.85 1.57
N THR A 50 0.57 14.57 2.61
CA THR A 50 -0.72 15.23 2.87
C THR A 50 -0.61 16.38 3.86
N ASN A 51 0.58 16.60 4.44
CA ASN A 51 0.83 17.55 5.52
C ASN A 51 -0.11 17.34 6.72
N GLN A 52 -0.27 16.10 7.15
CA GLN A 52 -1.13 15.72 8.27
C GLN A 52 -0.32 15.19 9.45
N VAL A 53 -0.86 15.33 10.65
CA VAL A 53 -0.38 14.69 11.87
C VAL A 53 -1.51 13.85 12.44
N VAL A 54 -1.31 12.54 12.54
CA VAL A 54 -2.24 11.62 13.20
C VAL A 54 -1.86 11.53 14.66
N VAL A 55 -2.84 11.61 15.57
CA VAL A 55 -2.63 11.47 17.01
C VAL A 55 -3.66 10.48 17.54
N ARG A 56 -3.20 9.41 18.21
CA ARG A 56 -4.08 8.34 18.72
C ARG A 56 -4.33 8.45 20.22
N ALA A 57 -5.47 7.89 20.63
CA ALA A 57 -5.96 7.92 22.01
C ALA A 57 -5.94 9.32 22.65
N VAL A 58 -6.24 10.36 21.85
CA VAL A 58 -6.13 11.76 22.26
C VAL A 58 -7.26 12.16 23.22
N SER A 59 -6.92 12.85 24.30
CA SER A 59 -7.89 13.35 25.29
C SER A 59 -8.69 14.52 24.73
N SER A 60 -9.96 14.67 25.14
CA SER A 60 -10.82 15.78 24.72
C SER A 60 -10.25 17.16 25.07
N LYS A 61 -9.54 17.27 26.21
CA LYS A 61 -8.81 18.49 26.62
C LYS A 61 -7.70 18.84 25.61
N LEU A 62 -6.93 17.85 25.16
CA LEU A 62 -5.86 18.07 24.19
C LEU A 62 -6.43 18.39 22.80
N VAL A 63 -7.50 17.71 22.39
CA VAL A 63 -8.28 18.03 21.17
C VAL A 63 -8.70 19.51 21.17
N ALA A 64 -9.31 19.99 22.25
CA ALA A 64 -9.74 21.38 22.35
C ALA A 64 -8.56 22.36 22.22
N LYS A 65 -7.42 22.05 22.85
CA LYS A 65 -6.20 22.87 22.77
C LYS A 65 -5.58 22.87 21.37
N LEU A 66 -5.55 21.74 20.68
CA LEU A 66 -5.00 21.65 19.33
C LEU A 66 -5.85 22.43 18.33
N LYS A 67 -7.18 22.37 18.45
CA LYS A 67 -8.11 23.12 17.59
C LYS A 67 -7.94 24.65 17.67
N THR A 68 -7.35 25.17 18.73
CA THR A 68 -7.09 26.62 18.86
C THR A 68 -5.79 27.06 18.18
N LEU A 69 -4.94 26.13 17.72
CA LEU A 69 -3.67 26.49 17.09
C LEU A 69 -3.95 27.04 15.68
N PRO A 70 -3.40 28.22 15.32
CA PRO A 70 -3.59 28.80 13.99
C PRO A 70 -2.99 27.94 12.87
N SER A 71 -2.02 27.07 13.19
CA SER A 71 -1.49 26.10 12.23
C SER A 71 -2.45 24.95 11.89
N VAL A 72 -3.55 24.78 12.63
CA VAL A 72 -4.51 23.68 12.42
C VAL A 72 -5.64 24.15 11.52
N ALA A 73 -5.66 23.65 10.28
CA ALA A 73 -6.69 23.98 9.30
C ALA A 73 -8.00 23.18 9.50
N ASP A 74 -7.89 21.89 9.83
CA ASP A 74 -9.02 21.02 10.16
C ASP A 74 -8.57 19.96 11.18
N MET A 75 -9.51 19.44 11.97
CA MET A 75 -9.26 18.31 12.86
C MET A 75 -10.49 17.42 13.00
N SER A 76 -10.36 16.20 12.48
CA SER A 76 -11.43 15.22 12.37
C SER A 76 -10.96 13.85 12.88
N PRO A 77 -11.86 13.00 13.42
CA PRO A 77 -11.51 11.63 13.81
C PRO A 77 -11.18 10.78 12.58
N GLU A 78 -10.34 9.76 12.77
CA GLU A 78 -10.03 8.76 11.74
C GLU A 78 -11.31 8.04 11.30
N ARG A 79 -11.52 7.95 9.98
CA ARG A 79 -12.63 7.16 9.42
C ARG A 79 -12.21 5.71 9.30
N VAL A 80 -12.89 4.84 10.02
CA VAL A 80 -12.68 3.39 9.97
C VAL A 80 -13.72 2.79 9.02
N HIS A 81 -13.24 2.09 7.99
CA HIS A 81 -14.09 1.31 7.08
C HIS A 81 -13.91 -0.18 7.39
N ALA A 82 -15.04 -0.88 7.61
CA ALA A 82 -15.00 -2.32 7.79
C ALA A 82 -14.66 -2.99 6.46
N ILE A 83 -13.80 -4.01 6.52
CA ILE A 83 -13.45 -4.83 5.37
C ILE A 83 -14.48 -5.94 5.26
N ILE A 84 -15.01 -6.14 4.06
CA ILE A 84 -15.85 -7.30 3.76
C ILE A 84 -14.93 -8.52 3.73
N ALA A 85 -15.10 -9.43 4.69
CA ALA A 85 -14.30 -10.64 4.75
C ALA A 85 -14.48 -11.46 3.47
N SER A 86 -13.38 -12.02 2.97
CA SER A 86 -13.48 -12.94 1.84
C SER A 86 -14.30 -14.17 2.25
N VAL A 87 -15.30 -14.53 1.45
CA VAL A 87 -16.05 -15.77 1.60
C VAL A 87 -15.27 -16.88 0.90
N PHE A 88 -14.12 -17.25 1.43
CA PHE A 88 -13.51 -18.52 1.06
C PHE A 88 -14.22 -19.62 1.84
N GLN A 89 -15.25 -20.21 1.24
CA GLN A 89 -15.64 -21.53 1.68
C GLN A 89 -14.57 -22.50 1.19
N SER A 90 -13.83 -23.09 2.11
CA SER A 90 -12.81 -24.11 1.84
C SER A 90 -13.41 -25.46 1.38
N ASN A 91 -14.63 -25.46 0.84
CA ASN A 91 -15.33 -26.67 0.39
C ASN A 91 -15.10 -26.96 -1.10
N ASP A 92 -14.48 -26.05 -1.86
CA ASP A 92 -14.06 -26.39 -3.21
C ASP A 92 -12.74 -27.19 -3.14
N SER A 93 -12.88 -28.52 -3.16
CA SER A 93 -11.79 -29.50 -3.01
C SER A 93 -10.87 -29.58 -4.24
N THR A 94 -10.85 -28.53 -5.07
CA THR A 94 -9.99 -28.41 -6.26
C THR A 94 -8.75 -27.57 -5.98
N ALA A 95 -8.28 -27.55 -4.73
CA ALA A 95 -7.00 -26.94 -4.35
C ALA A 95 -5.89 -27.49 -5.25
N ILE A 96 -5.48 -26.69 -6.23
CA ILE A 96 -4.29 -26.96 -7.03
C ILE A 96 -3.14 -26.99 -6.03
N ALA A 97 -2.48 -28.14 -5.91
CA ALA A 97 -1.32 -28.31 -5.04
C ALA A 97 -0.18 -27.42 -5.56
N VAL A 98 -0.12 -26.20 -5.05
CA VAL A 98 0.99 -25.27 -5.29
C VAL A 98 2.18 -25.74 -4.48
N THR A 99 3.16 -26.36 -5.17
CA THR A 99 4.50 -26.55 -4.59
C THR A 99 5.21 -25.20 -4.57
N ASN A 100 6.01 -24.90 -3.53
CA ASN A 100 6.62 -23.58 -3.28
C ASN A 100 7.69 -23.11 -4.30
N ASN A 101 7.70 -23.66 -5.51
CA ASN A 101 8.69 -23.32 -6.52
C ASN A 101 8.14 -22.23 -7.44
N LYS A 102 8.52 -20.97 -7.16
CA LYS A 102 8.42 -19.86 -8.13
C LYS A 102 9.05 -20.34 -9.45
N PRO A 103 8.32 -20.43 -10.56
CA PRO A 103 8.91 -20.84 -11.83
C PRO A 103 9.99 -19.82 -12.21
N THR A 104 11.25 -20.23 -12.24
CA THR A 104 12.40 -19.36 -12.55
C THR A 104 12.68 -19.24 -14.04
N THR A 105 11.91 -19.93 -14.87
CA THR A 105 11.89 -19.85 -16.33
C THR A 105 10.48 -20.19 -16.74
N SER A 106 9.77 -19.33 -17.47
CA SER A 106 8.43 -19.59 -18.01
C SER A 106 8.35 -21.01 -18.59
N PRO A 107 7.72 -21.98 -17.90
CA PRO A 107 7.22 -23.15 -18.58
C PRO A 107 5.79 -22.79 -18.97
N ALA A 108 5.35 -23.20 -20.16
CA ALA A 108 3.92 -23.20 -20.44
C ALA A 108 3.19 -23.88 -19.24
N PRO A 109 2.13 -23.27 -18.67
CA PRO A 109 1.48 -23.84 -17.51
C PRO A 109 0.98 -25.24 -17.89
N THR A 110 1.38 -26.26 -17.13
CA THR A 110 0.84 -27.62 -17.24
C THR A 110 -0.60 -27.72 -16.71
N THR A 111 -1.10 -26.62 -16.13
CA THR A 111 -2.49 -26.40 -15.70
C THR A 111 -3.22 -25.49 -16.70
N PRO A 112 -4.53 -25.67 -16.94
CA PRO A 112 -5.31 -24.73 -17.72
C PRO A 112 -5.27 -23.36 -17.05
N VAL A 113 -5.03 -22.31 -17.85
CA VAL A 113 -5.15 -20.92 -17.39
C VAL A 113 -6.56 -20.72 -16.82
N SER A 114 -6.66 -20.08 -15.66
CA SER A 114 -7.95 -19.84 -15.02
C SER A 114 -8.90 -19.06 -15.93
N TRP A 115 -10.21 -19.33 -15.81
CA TRP A 115 -11.21 -18.70 -16.67
C TRP A 115 -11.11 -17.17 -16.68
N GLY A 116 -10.88 -16.54 -15.52
CA GLY A 116 -10.78 -15.08 -15.40
C GLY A 116 -9.62 -14.50 -16.20
N VAL A 117 -8.44 -15.13 -16.10
CA VAL A 117 -7.21 -14.74 -16.82
C VAL A 117 -7.38 -14.92 -18.32
N SER A 118 -7.99 -16.03 -18.75
CA SER A 118 -8.32 -16.28 -20.16
C SER A 118 -9.33 -15.26 -20.71
N THR A 119 -10.37 -14.94 -19.92
CA THR A 119 -11.43 -14.00 -20.33
C THR A 119 -10.91 -12.60 -20.59
N VAL A 120 -9.93 -12.14 -19.81
CA VAL A 120 -9.27 -10.84 -20.02
C VAL A 120 -8.15 -10.89 -21.08
N LYS A 121 -7.97 -12.03 -21.75
CA LYS A 121 -6.98 -12.24 -22.81
C LYS A 121 -5.53 -11.97 -22.37
N ALA A 122 -5.20 -12.27 -21.12
CA ALA A 122 -3.84 -12.11 -20.61
C ALA A 122 -2.82 -13.00 -21.35
N PRO A 123 -3.12 -14.28 -21.69
CA PRO A 123 -2.18 -15.13 -22.43
C PRO A 123 -1.75 -14.56 -23.78
N GLU A 124 -2.66 -13.92 -24.50
CA GLU A 124 -2.37 -13.26 -25.78
C GLU A 124 -1.38 -12.12 -25.60
N ILE A 125 -1.47 -11.35 -24.51
CA ILE A 125 -0.53 -10.27 -24.21
C ILE A 125 0.84 -10.82 -23.77
N TRP A 126 0.86 -11.88 -22.94
CA TRP A 126 2.09 -12.58 -22.57
C TRP A 126 2.84 -13.10 -23.79
N SER A 127 2.12 -13.63 -24.79
CA SER A 127 2.71 -14.11 -26.06
C SER A 127 3.45 -13.01 -26.83
N THR A 128 3.16 -11.74 -26.55
CA THR A 128 3.89 -10.59 -27.13
C THR A 128 5.11 -10.16 -26.30
N GLY A 129 5.47 -10.93 -25.27
CA GLY A 129 6.57 -10.63 -24.34
C GLY A 129 6.22 -9.60 -23.26
N LYS A 130 4.94 -9.28 -23.05
CA LYS A 130 4.49 -8.32 -22.04
C LYS A 130 3.85 -9.05 -20.87
N THR A 131 4.58 -9.17 -19.76
CA THR A 131 4.19 -9.96 -18.58
C THR A 131 4.15 -9.15 -17.28
N GLY A 132 4.41 -7.84 -17.35
CA GLY A 132 4.59 -6.98 -16.17
C GLY A 132 6.04 -6.89 -15.69
N ALA A 133 7.00 -7.51 -16.40
CA ALA A 133 8.41 -7.42 -16.05
C ALA A 133 8.89 -5.97 -15.88
N SER A 134 9.61 -5.71 -14.78
CA SER A 134 10.10 -4.38 -14.38
C SER A 134 9.02 -3.34 -14.03
N ILE A 135 7.76 -3.75 -13.92
CA ILE A 135 6.68 -2.94 -13.37
C ILE A 135 6.48 -3.32 -11.90
N VAL A 136 6.24 -2.31 -11.06
CA VAL A 136 5.89 -2.49 -9.64
C VAL A 136 4.41 -2.21 -9.48
N VAL A 137 3.69 -3.10 -8.82
CA VAL A 137 2.27 -2.92 -8.48
C VAL A 137 2.12 -2.97 -6.97
N GLU A 138 1.72 -1.85 -6.38
CA GLU A 138 1.43 -1.75 -4.96
C GLU A 138 -0.06 -1.92 -4.70
N THR A 139 -0.42 -2.78 -3.76
CA THR A 139 -1.81 -3.00 -3.34
C THR A 139 -2.00 -2.54 -1.90
N ILE A 140 -3.07 -1.76 -1.68
CA ILE A 140 -3.51 -1.37 -0.34
C ILE A 140 -4.67 -2.29 0.03
N ASP A 141 -4.40 -3.29 0.88
CA ASP A 141 -5.34 -4.33 1.28
C ASP A 141 -5.01 -4.85 2.69
N THR A 142 -5.63 -5.94 3.15
CA THR A 142 -5.39 -6.59 4.45
C THR A 142 -3.99 -7.19 4.63
N GLY A 143 -3.18 -7.19 3.57
CA GLY A 143 -1.78 -7.58 3.57
C GLY A 143 -1.46 -8.77 2.66
N LYS A 144 -0.19 -9.17 2.63
CA LYS A 144 0.35 -10.35 1.93
C LYS A 144 1.27 -11.10 2.90
N ALA A 145 1.10 -12.41 3.11
CA ALA A 145 1.98 -13.21 4.00
C ALA A 145 3.43 -13.21 3.45
N ILE A 146 4.50 -12.98 4.23
CA ILE A 146 5.04 -13.86 5.30
C ILE A 146 5.35 -13.10 6.62
N LYS A 147 4.62 -12.00 6.88
CA LYS A 147 4.39 -11.23 8.14
C LYS A 147 4.52 -9.71 7.89
N PRO A 148 3.69 -8.86 8.53
CA PRO A 148 2.66 -9.21 9.51
C PRO A 148 1.37 -9.70 8.83
N TYR A 149 0.90 -10.83 9.36
CA TYR A 149 -0.25 -11.68 9.03
C TYR A 149 -1.47 -11.03 8.34
N ASP A 150 -1.89 -11.57 7.19
CA ASP A 150 -3.20 -11.30 6.55
C ASP A 150 -4.22 -12.37 7.00
N SER A 151 -4.92 -12.11 8.10
CA SER A 151 -5.93 -13.02 8.65
C SER A 151 -7.21 -13.06 7.84
N ALA A 152 -7.48 -12.01 7.06
CA ALA A 152 -8.71 -11.88 6.29
C ALA A 152 -8.60 -12.62 4.94
N GLY A 153 -7.38 -12.82 4.44
CA GLY A 153 -7.10 -13.52 3.19
C GLY A 153 -7.52 -12.74 1.93
N HIS A 154 -8.11 -11.56 2.08
CA HIS A 154 -8.57 -10.72 0.97
C HIS A 154 -7.35 -10.21 0.17
N GLY A 155 -6.36 -9.63 0.85
CA GLY A 155 -5.14 -9.15 0.22
C GLY A 155 -4.31 -10.25 -0.43
N ILE A 156 -4.21 -11.43 0.20
CA ILE A 156 -3.57 -12.62 -0.41
C ILE A 156 -4.24 -13.00 -1.73
N HIS A 157 -5.58 -13.01 -1.78
CA HIS A 157 -6.30 -13.35 -3.00
C HIS A 157 -6.14 -12.30 -4.10
N VAL A 158 -6.27 -11.02 -3.76
CA VAL A 158 -6.07 -9.92 -4.69
C VAL A 158 -4.67 -10.00 -5.30
N MET A 159 -3.63 -10.21 -4.48
CA MET A 159 -2.27 -10.37 -4.97
C MET A 159 -2.07 -11.64 -5.80
N GLY A 160 -2.80 -12.72 -5.52
CA GLY A 160 -2.78 -13.94 -6.34
C GLY A 160 -3.31 -13.71 -7.75
N ILE A 161 -4.40 -12.94 -7.90
CA ILE A 161 -4.96 -12.58 -9.21
C ILE A 161 -4.02 -11.64 -9.99
N ILE A 162 -3.33 -10.74 -9.30
CA ILE A 162 -2.44 -9.77 -9.97
C ILE A 162 -1.11 -10.44 -10.37
N ALA A 163 -0.43 -11.04 -9.40
CA ALA A 163 0.99 -11.41 -9.47
C ALA A 163 1.26 -12.80 -8.87
N GLY A 164 0.24 -13.67 -8.85
CA GLY A 164 0.37 -15.07 -8.45
C GLY A 164 1.23 -15.90 -9.40
N ALA A 165 1.03 -17.21 -9.36
CA ALA A 165 1.73 -18.16 -10.21
C ALA A 165 0.76 -19.27 -10.66
N TYR A 166 1.14 -20.02 -11.69
CA TYR A 166 0.41 -21.19 -12.21
C TYR A 166 -0.84 -20.86 -13.03
N GLY A 167 -0.92 -19.67 -13.62
CA GLY A 167 -1.97 -19.29 -14.57
C GLY A 167 -3.27 -18.81 -13.91
N VAL A 168 -3.19 -18.39 -12.65
CA VAL A 168 -4.28 -17.69 -11.94
C VAL A 168 -4.09 -16.17 -11.95
N GLU A 169 -2.90 -15.73 -12.34
CA GLU A 169 -2.43 -14.36 -12.35
C GLU A 169 -2.57 -13.68 -13.71
N VAL A 170 -2.65 -12.35 -13.72
CA VAL A 170 -2.70 -11.52 -14.95
C VAL A 170 -1.31 -11.01 -15.34
N ALA A 171 -0.42 -10.71 -14.39
CA ALA A 171 0.91 -10.14 -14.63
C ALA A 171 2.00 -10.96 -13.89
N PRO A 172 2.43 -12.10 -14.46
CA PRO A 172 3.28 -13.07 -13.75
C PRO A 172 4.69 -12.57 -13.40
N ASP A 173 5.19 -11.54 -14.08
CA ASP A 173 6.55 -11.01 -13.86
C ASP A 173 6.58 -9.64 -13.16
N THR A 174 5.43 -9.16 -12.66
CA THR A 174 5.38 -7.90 -11.89
C THR A 174 6.00 -8.06 -10.50
N GLN A 175 6.56 -6.96 -9.98
CA GLN A 175 7.10 -6.87 -8.61
C GLN A 175 6.08 -6.31 -7.63
#